data_AF-A0A831PV11-F1
#
_entry.id   AF-A0A831PV11-F1
#
_cell.length_a   1.000
_cell.length_b   1.000
_cell.length_c   1.000
_cell.angle_alpha   90.00
_cell.angle_beta   90.00
_cell.angle_gamma   90.00
#
_symmetry.space_group_name_H-M   'P 1'
#
loop_
_entity.id
_entity.type
_entity.pdbx_description
1 polymer ?
#
loop_
_entity_poly.entity_id
_entity_poly.type
_entity_poly.pdbx_seq_one_letter_code
_entity_poly.pdbx_strand_id
1 'polypeptide(L)'
;MHNGVVDYTMTPSPATIVSIRGGYARSLYYYENLGLGFLASSLGFPTAIDTAGALAMFPRTTATGYTNLGNTDNRYNAFMTYTFAASVTKLKGAHTFKAGYDGRLIQVNNKESRSTSGDYGFNAGMTQGPNPNQAAANRGNSIASLLLGAGSSGSLIQAFKDAAAQSLYTALYLQDDWRITNKLTLNLGVRYDLDTPRTERFNRMNYFDPSAQSPLSSVPG
;
A
#
# COMPACT_ATOMS: atom_id res chain seq x y z
N MET A 1 -15.90 3.95 6.15
CA MET A 1 -14.81 4.11 7.15
C MET A 1 -15.43 3.86 8.51
N HIS A 2 -14.78 3.09 9.38
CA HIS A 2 -15.27 2.79 10.72
C HIS A 2 -14.20 3.17 11.74
N ASN A 3 -14.56 3.92 12.77
CA ASN A 3 -13.66 4.25 13.86
C ASN A 3 -14.41 4.24 15.19
N GLY A 4 -13.66 4.12 16.28
CA GLY A 4 -14.18 4.16 17.64
C GLY A 4 -13.07 4.52 18.62
N VAL A 5 -13.41 5.31 19.62
CA VAL A 5 -12.51 5.71 20.69
C VAL A 5 -13.24 5.57 22.02
N VAL A 6 -12.56 5.02 23.01
CA VAL A 6 -12.99 5.00 24.40
C VAL A 6 -11.94 5.74 25.21
N ASP A 7 -12.39 6.68 26.03
CA ASP A 7 -11.55 7.51 26.88
C ASP A 7 -12.09 7.43 28.31
N TYR A 8 -11.18 7.31 29.28
CA TYR A 8 -11.50 7.25 30.69
C TYR A 8 -10.51 8.10 31.48
N THR A 9 -11.03 9.11 32.17
CA THR A 9 -10.28 9.95 33.09
C THR A 9 -10.78 9.74 34.51
N MET A 10 -9.85 9.57 35.44
CA MET A 10 -10.15 9.49 36.86
C MET A 10 -9.19 10.33 37.69
N THR A 11 -9.66 10.69 38.88
CA THR A 11 -8.91 11.48 39.86
C THR A 11 -8.81 10.67 41.17
N PRO A 12 -7.86 9.71 41.28
CA PRO A 12 -7.79 8.81 42.43
C PRO A 12 -7.49 9.52 43.76
N SER A 13 -6.93 10.73 43.69
CA SER A 13 -6.75 11.63 44.84
C SER A 13 -6.82 13.08 44.36
N PRO A 14 -6.97 14.07 45.26
CA PRO A 14 -7.00 15.49 44.88
C PRO A 14 -5.76 15.99 44.12
N ALA A 15 -4.68 15.21 44.14
CA ALA A 15 -3.40 15.55 43.53
C ALA A 15 -3.02 14.66 42.35
N THR A 16 -3.84 13.68 41.95
CA THR A 16 -3.51 12.73 40.87
C THR A 16 -4.63 12.65 39.85
N ILE A 17 -4.30 12.84 38.58
CA ILE A 17 -5.21 12.64 37.43
C ILE A 17 -4.61 11.54 36.57
N VAL A 18 -5.43 10.56 36.20
CA VAL A 18 -5.07 9.49 35.26
C VAL A 18 -6.02 9.56 34.08
N SER A 19 -5.48 9.52 32.85
CA SER A 19 -6.28 9.44 31.62
C SER A 19 -5.80 8.28 30.77
N ILE A 20 -6.73 7.45 30.30
CA ILE A 20 -6.47 6.29 29.45
C ILE A 20 -7.38 6.39 28.23
N ARG A 21 -6.82 6.17 27.04
CA ARG A 21 -7.54 6.20 25.77
C ARG A 21 -7.19 4.98 24.94
N GLY A 22 -8.21 4.24 24.51
CA GLY A 22 -8.13 3.21 23.48
C GLY A 22 -8.82 3.68 22.21
N GLY A 23 -8.25 3.39 21.05
CA GLY A 23 -8.82 3.79 19.77
C GLY A 23 -8.59 2.76 18.68
N TYR A 24 -9.53 2.74 17.73
CA TYR A 24 -9.48 1.91 16.54
C TYR A 24 -9.99 2.72 15.35
N ALA A 25 -9.32 2.60 14.21
CA ALA A 25 -9.80 3.12 12.94
C ALA A 25 -9.55 2.08 11.84
N ARG A 26 -10.53 1.95 10.93
CA ARG A 26 -10.46 1.11 9.73
C ARG A 26 -11.04 1.83 8.52
N SER A 27 -10.22 1.89 7.47
CA SER A 27 -10.61 2.36 6.14
C SER A 27 -10.50 1.22 5.15
N LEU A 28 -11.52 1.10 4.30
CA LEU A 28 -11.55 0.16 3.20
C LEU A 28 -11.43 0.95 1.91
N TYR A 29 -10.61 0.46 0.99
CA TYR A 29 -10.45 1.03 -0.33
C TYR A 29 -10.67 -0.07 -1.34
N TYR A 30 -11.79 0.04 -2.06
CA TYR A 30 -12.19 -0.91 -3.09
C TYR A 30 -12.11 -0.23 -4.44
N TYR A 31 -11.42 -0.89 -5.37
CA TYR A 31 -11.37 -0.54 -6.77
C TYR A 31 -11.77 -1.77 -7.55
N GLU A 32 -13.06 -1.88 -7.85
CA GLU A 32 -13.60 -3.00 -8.62
C GLU A 32 -13.48 -2.68 -10.11
N ASN A 33 -12.80 -3.57 -10.83
CA ASN A 33 -12.65 -3.41 -12.27
C ASN A 33 -13.98 -3.71 -12.96
N LEU A 34 -14.45 -2.81 -13.83
CA LEU A 34 -15.71 -3.00 -14.56
C LEU A 34 -15.69 -4.22 -15.50
N GLY A 35 -14.51 -4.63 -15.93
CA GLY A 35 -14.32 -5.82 -16.78
C GLY A 35 -14.17 -7.12 -15.99
N LEU A 36 -14.33 -7.13 -14.66
CA LEU A 36 -14.11 -8.32 -13.83
C LEU A 36 -15.02 -9.48 -14.27
N GLY A 37 -14.45 -10.67 -14.39
CA GLY A 37 -15.12 -11.89 -14.85
C GLY A 37 -15.13 -12.05 -16.38
N PHE A 38 -14.68 -11.06 -17.15
CA PHE A 38 -14.59 -11.17 -18.60
C PHE A 38 -13.48 -12.15 -19.02
N LEU A 39 -13.81 -13.07 -19.93
CA LEU A 39 -12.87 -14.04 -20.48
C LEU A 39 -12.25 -13.47 -21.76
N ALA A 40 -10.94 -13.25 -21.77
CA ALA A 40 -10.19 -12.73 -22.91
C ALA A 40 -10.29 -13.66 -24.13
N SER A 41 -10.45 -14.97 -23.92
CA SER A 41 -10.64 -15.94 -25.01
C SER A 41 -11.88 -15.65 -25.88
N SER A 42 -12.89 -14.98 -25.33
CA SER A 42 -14.06 -14.55 -26.11
C SER A 42 -13.73 -13.51 -27.20
N LEU A 43 -12.58 -12.83 -27.08
CA LEU A 43 -12.03 -11.90 -28.07
C LEU A 43 -11.04 -12.59 -29.04
N GLY A 44 -10.89 -13.91 -28.95
CA GLY A 44 -9.95 -14.69 -29.77
C GLY A 44 -8.54 -14.85 -29.18
N PHE A 45 -8.32 -14.45 -27.92
CA PHE A 45 -7.07 -14.75 -27.23
C PHE A 45 -6.96 -16.26 -26.90
N PRO A 46 -5.74 -16.79 -26.70
CA PRO A 46 -5.57 -18.14 -26.18
C PRO A 46 -6.29 -18.33 -24.84
N THR A 47 -6.96 -19.48 -24.66
CA THR A 47 -7.69 -19.81 -23.42
C THR A 47 -6.81 -19.80 -22.17
N ALA A 48 -5.51 -20.00 -22.32
CA ALA A 48 -4.55 -19.88 -21.23
C ALA A 48 -4.55 -18.50 -20.56
N ILE A 49 -4.91 -17.41 -21.28
CA ILE A 49 -4.94 -16.05 -20.72
C ILE A 49 -6.05 -15.88 -19.67
N ASP A 50 -7.16 -16.60 -19.82
CA ASP A 50 -8.30 -16.51 -18.89
C ASP A 50 -7.92 -16.96 -17.47
N THR A 51 -6.92 -17.85 -17.36
CA THR A 51 -6.44 -18.42 -16.10
C THR A 51 -4.99 -18.08 -15.77
N ALA A 52 -4.30 -17.33 -16.64
CA ALA A 52 -2.88 -17.00 -16.43
C ALA A 52 -2.68 -16.04 -15.26
N GLY A 53 -3.59 -15.09 -15.07
CA GLY A 53 -3.59 -14.15 -13.96
C GLY A 53 -4.48 -14.58 -12.79
N ALA A 54 -4.45 -13.78 -11.73
CA ALA A 54 -5.21 -14.04 -10.50
C ALA A 54 -6.73 -13.99 -10.66
N LEU A 55 -7.20 -13.19 -11.62
CA LEU A 55 -8.61 -12.88 -11.87
C LEU A 55 -8.81 -12.71 -13.37
N ALA A 56 -9.90 -13.25 -13.90
CA ALA A 56 -10.33 -12.92 -15.26
C ALA A 56 -10.88 -11.49 -15.29
N MET A 57 -10.42 -10.66 -16.22
CA MET A 57 -10.98 -9.33 -16.47
C MET A 57 -10.78 -8.90 -17.93
N PHE A 58 -11.45 -7.83 -18.36
CA PHE A 58 -11.27 -7.32 -19.71
C PHE A 58 -9.81 -6.87 -19.92
N PRO A 59 -9.09 -7.36 -20.96
CA PRO A 59 -7.71 -6.99 -21.22
C PRO A 59 -7.56 -5.48 -21.45
N ARG A 60 -6.51 -4.86 -20.90
CA ARG A 60 -6.22 -3.48 -21.28
C ARG A 60 -5.60 -3.47 -22.67
N THR A 61 -6.17 -2.67 -23.56
CA THR A 61 -5.65 -2.44 -24.91
C THR A 61 -5.42 -0.95 -25.12
N THR A 62 -4.18 -0.60 -25.47
CA THR A 62 -3.75 0.79 -25.66
C THR A 62 -3.29 0.98 -27.09
N ALA A 63 -3.97 1.84 -27.85
CA ALA A 63 -3.48 2.33 -29.14
C ALA A 63 -2.95 3.76 -28.97
N THR A 64 -1.67 4.01 -29.25
CA THR A 64 -1.04 5.32 -29.05
C THR A 64 -1.83 6.43 -29.75
N GLY A 65 -2.18 7.49 -29.01
CA GLY A 65 -3.00 8.60 -29.53
C GLY A 65 -4.52 8.42 -29.35
N TYR A 66 -4.97 7.31 -28.76
CA TYR A 66 -6.37 7.01 -28.49
C TYR A 66 -6.61 6.70 -27.00
N THR A 67 -7.88 6.72 -26.59
CA THR A 67 -8.28 6.29 -25.23
C THR A 67 -8.11 4.78 -25.10
N ASN A 68 -7.67 4.33 -23.93
CA ASN A 68 -7.48 2.92 -23.65
C ASN A 68 -8.83 2.20 -23.56
N LEU A 69 -8.86 0.95 -24.03
CA LEU A 69 -9.93 0.03 -23.74
C LEU A 69 -9.55 -0.80 -22.53
N GLY A 70 -10.48 -0.99 -21.60
CA GLY A 70 -10.23 -1.76 -20.38
C GLY A 70 -9.39 -1.03 -19.33
N ASN A 71 -9.16 -1.73 -18.23
CA ASN A 71 -8.37 -1.24 -17.10
C ASN A 71 -7.57 -2.40 -16.51
N THR A 72 -6.38 -2.11 -15.99
CA THR A 72 -5.49 -3.12 -15.40
C THR A 72 -5.78 -3.43 -13.95
N ASP A 73 -6.32 -2.48 -13.18
CA ASP A 73 -6.33 -2.56 -11.72
C ASP A 73 -7.62 -3.18 -11.16
N ASN A 74 -7.48 -4.02 -10.14
CA ASN A 74 -8.55 -4.45 -9.25
C ASN A 74 -8.00 -4.56 -7.83
N ARG A 75 -8.55 -3.83 -6.86
CA ARG A 75 -7.94 -3.66 -5.53
C ARG A 75 -8.94 -3.81 -4.40
N TYR A 76 -8.56 -4.56 -3.38
CA TYR A 76 -9.24 -4.68 -2.10
C TYR A 76 -8.26 -4.42 -0.96
N ASN A 77 -8.20 -3.17 -0.51
CA ASN A 77 -7.25 -2.76 0.52
C ASN A 77 -7.96 -2.38 1.82
N ALA A 78 -7.31 -2.65 2.95
CA ALA A 78 -7.76 -2.27 4.27
C ALA A 78 -6.61 -1.64 5.05
N PHE A 79 -6.87 -0.49 5.66
CA PHE A 79 -5.94 0.24 6.51
C PHE A 79 -6.53 0.29 7.90
N MET A 80 -5.78 -0.17 8.90
CA MET A 80 -6.22 -0.20 10.29
C MET A 80 -5.19 0.45 11.20
N THR A 81 -5.66 1.14 12.23
CA THR A 81 -4.81 1.69 13.28
C THR A 81 -5.46 1.42 14.61
N TYR A 82 -4.70 0.80 15.51
CA TYR A 82 -5.05 0.63 16.90
C TYR A 82 -4.17 1.58 17.70
N THR A 83 -4.78 2.40 18.56
CA THR A 83 -4.06 3.36 19.40
C THR A 83 -4.36 3.09 20.85
N PHE A 84 -3.35 3.16 21.69
CA PHE A 84 -3.48 3.13 23.14
C PHE A 84 -2.62 4.23 23.73
N ALA A 85 -3.22 5.12 24.49
CA ALA A 85 -2.50 6.17 25.19
C ALA A 85 -2.88 6.17 26.67
N ALA A 86 -1.90 6.36 27.53
CA ALA A 86 -2.12 6.49 28.97
C ALA A 86 -1.26 7.65 29.49
N SER A 87 -1.80 8.43 30.40
CA SER A 87 -1.07 9.51 31.07
C SER A 87 -1.48 9.62 32.53
N VAL A 88 -0.52 10.00 33.36
CA VAL A 88 -0.72 10.33 34.76
C VAL A 88 -0.09 11.69 35.02
N THR A 89 -0.85 12.56 35.68
CA THR A 89 -0.37 13.82 36.24
C THR A 89 -0.46 13.74 37.75
N LYS A 90 0.63 14.05 38.46
CA LYS A 90 0.67 14.04 39.92
C LYS A 90 1.31 15.32 40.45
N LEU A 91 0.56 16.02 41.29
CA LEU A 91 1.02 17.17 42.04
C LEU A 91 1.64 16.70 43.34
N LYS A 92 2.89 17.12 43.63
CA LYS A 92 3.54 16.84 44.91
C LYS A 92 4.44 18.00 45.31
N GLY A 93 4.00 18.79 46.29
CA GLY A 93 4.74 19.95 46.77
C GLY A 93 4.94 20.97 45.66
N ALA A 94 6.21 21.25 45.33
CA ALA A 94 6.59 22.18 44.27
C ALA A 94 6.68 21.54 42.88
N HIS A 95 6.37 20.25 42.75
CA HIS A 95 6.51 19.48 41.51
C HIS A 95 5.15 19.14 40.89
N THR A 96 5.11 19.20 39.56
CA THR A 96 4.04 18.61 38.75
C THR A 96 4.66 17.55 37.85
N PHE A 97 4.52 16.29 38.25
CA PHE A 97 5.00 15.16 37.46
C PHE A 97 3.97 14.77 36.42
N LYS A 98 4.41 14.56 35.19
CA LYS A 98 3.62 13.99 34.09
C LYS A 98 4.36 12.80 33.52
N ALA A 99 3.72 11.65 33.46
CA ALA A 99 4.26 10.49 32.77
C ALA A 99 3.21 9.93 31.83
N GLY A 100 3.64 9.29 30.74
CA GLY A 100 2.69 8.65 29.85
C GLY A 100 3.31 7.72 28.83
N TYR A 101 2.41 7.03 28.14
CA TYR A 101 2.65 6.01 27.13
C TYR A 101 1.79 6.31 25.89
N ASP A 102 2.35 6.12 24.70
CA ASP A 102 1.65 6.15 23.42
C ASP A 102 2.07 4.92 22.61
N GLY A 103 1.11 4.03 22.35
CA GLY A 103 1.29 2.82 21.57
C GLY A 103 0.38 2.84 20.36
N ARG A 104 0.92 2.52 19.18
CA ARG A 104 0.16 2.46 17.93
C ARG A 104 0.55 1.21 17.14
N LEU A 105 -0.44 0.38 16.83
CA LEU A 105 -0.29 -0.71 15.88
C LEU A 105 -0.96 -0.29 14.58
N ILE A 106 -0.15 -0.11 13.54
CA ILE A 106 -0.62 0.25 12.20
C ILE A 106 -0.59 -1.01 11.34
N GLN A 107 -1.70 -1.33 10.71
CA GLN A 107 -1.83 -2.50 9.85
C GLN A 107 -2.33 -2.09 8.46
N VAL A 108 -1.75 -2.69 7.43
CA VAL A 108 -2.13 -2.48 6.03
C VAL A 108 -2.29 -3.83 5.37
N ASN A 109 -3.50 -4.13 4.91
CA ASN A 109 -3.79 -5.30 4.09
C ASN A 109 -4.04 -4.82 2.67
N ASN A 110 -3.21 -5.28 1.74
CA ASN A 110 -3.39 -5.00 0.33
C ASN A 110 -3.68 -6.30 -0.40
N LYS A 111 -4.72 -6.30 -1.23
CA LYS A 111 -5.00 -7.35 -2.20
C LYS A 111 -5.23 -6.68 -3.54
N GLU A 112 -4.18 -6.58 -4.34
CA GLU A 112 -4.17 -5.86 -5.61
C GLU A 112 -3.79 -6.80 -6.74
N SER A 113 -4.71 -6.94 -7.68
CA SER A 113 -4.50 -7.64 -8.95
C SER A 113 -4.33 -6.58 -10.04
N ARG A 114 -3.28 -6.73 -10.85
CA ARG A 114 -2.99 -5.80 -11.95
C ARG A 114 -2.69 -6.55 -13.23
N SER A 115 -3.21 -6.10 -14.37
CA SER A 115 -2.92 -6.65 -15.70
C SER A 115 -3.06 -8.19 -15.76
N THR A 116 -4.05 -8.75 -15.07
CA THR A 116 -4.20 -10.21 -14.92
C THR A 116 -4.62 -10.89 -16.21
N SER A 117 -5.34 -10.18 -17.08
CA SER A 117 -5.71 -10.62 -18.43
C SER A 117 -4.90 -9.91 -19.52
N GLY A 118 -3.77 -9.31 -19.13
CA GLY A 118 -2.85 -8.63 -20.02
C GLY A 118 -3.06 -7.12 -20.17
N ASP A 119 -1.96 -6.45 -20.52
CA ASP A 119 -1.90 -5.06 -20.98
C ASP A 119 -1.13 -5.02 -22.29
N TYR A 120 -1.84 -4.71 -23.37
CA TYR A 120 -1.36 -4.81 -24.75
C TYR A 120 -1.28 -3.43 -25.39
N GLY A 121 -0.09 -3.09 -25.89
CA GLY A 121 0.19 -1.79 -26.49
C GLY A 121 0.38 -1.88 -28.00
N PHE A 122 -0.19 -0.92 -28.72
CA PHE A 122 -0.11 -0.78 -30.17
C PHE A 122 0.34 0.63 -30.52
N ASN A 123 1.40 0.73 -31.32
CA ASN A 123 1.90 1.99 -31.84
C ASN A 123 1.85 2.00 -33.38
N ALA A 124 2.17 3.13 -33.99
CA ALA A 124 2.14 3.27 -35.45
C ALA A 124 3.30 2.55 -36.18
N GLY A 125 4.30 2.01 -35.47
CA GLY A 125 5.56 1.53 -36.02
C GLY A 125 5.40 0.49 -37.14
N MET A 126 4.49 -0.47 -36.95
CA MET A 126 4.25 -1.55 -37.93
C MET A 126 3.46 -1.09 -39.16
N THR A 127 2.97 0.16 -39.19
CA THR A 127 2.16 0.72 -40.28
C THR A 127 2.79 1.97 -40.92
N GLN A 128 4.07 2.27 -40.65
CA GLN A 128 4.78 3.45 -41.19
C GLN A 128 5.33 3.29 -42.62
N GLY A 129 4.67 2.52 -43.47
CA GLY A 129 5.13 2.23 -44.82
C GLY A 129 5.35 3.47 -45.71
N PRO A 130 5.97 3.29 -46.90
CA PRO A 130 6.36 1.99 -47.49
C PRO A 130 7.74 1.49 -47.05
N ASN A 131 8.58 2.31 -46.43
CA ASN A 131 9.93 1.93 -46.04
C ASN A 131 9.98 1.55 -44.55
N PRO A 132 10.09 0.26 -44.19
CA PRO A 132 10.12 -0.18 -42.78
C PRO A 132 11.39 0.27 -42.03
N ASN A 133 12.41 0.74 -42.74
CA ASN A 133 13.66 1.24 -42.16
C ASN A 133 13.68 2.77 -41.97
N GLN A 134 12.61 3.49 -42.34
CA GLN A 134 12.50 4.94 -42.16
C GLN A 134 11.25 5.30 -41.36
N ALA A 135 11.42 5.44 -40.05
CA ALA A 135 10.38 5.95 -39.18
C ALA A 135 10.07 7.42 -39.51
N ALA A 136 8.78 7.78 -39.56
CA ALA A 136 8.33 9.15 -39.72
C ALA A 136 7.19 9.45 -38.74
N ALA A 137 7.29 10.55 -37.99
CA ALA A 137 6.35 10.87 -36.92
C ALA A 137 4.90 11.11 -37.39
N ASN A 138 4.70 11.38 -38.68
CA ASN A 138 3.40 11.61 -39.32
C ASN A 138 2.91 10.42 -40.16
N ARG A 139 3.51 9.23 -40.01
CA ARG A 139 3.13 8.02 -40.74
C ARG A 139 2.68 6.89 -39.81
N GLY A 140 1.83 6.04 -40.36
CA GLY A 140 1.21 4.92 -39.66
C GLY A 140 0.05 5.32 -38.75
N ASN A 141 -0.62 4.31 -38.22
CA ASN A 141 -1.76 4.46 -37.33
C ASN A 141 -1.79 3.30 -36.33
N SER A 142 -1.88 3.61 -35.03
CA SER A 142 -1.89 2.62 -33.95
C SER A 142 -3.14 1.73 -33.95
N ILE A 143 -4.29 2.23 -34.42
CA ILE A 143 -5.50 1.43 -34.64
C ILE A 143 -5.29 0.47 -35.81
N ALA A 144 -4.61 0.88 -36.88
CA ALA A 144 -4.28 -0.05 -37.96
C ALA A 144 -3.36 -1.18 -37.47
N SER A 145 -2.35 -0.86 -36.64
CA SER A 145 -1.52 -1.89 -36.00
C SER A 145 -2.33 -2.81 -35.09
N LEU A 146 -3.30 -2.28 -34.33
CA LEU A 146 -4.23 -3.08 -33.51
C LEU A 146 -5.06 -4.04 -34.35
N LEU A 147 -5.69 -3.57 -35.43
CA LEU A 147 -6.51 -4.39 -36.31
C LEU A 147 -5.70 -5.49 -37.02
N LEU A 148 -4.41 -5.24 -37.28
CA LEU A 148 -3.49 -6.22 -37.83
C LEU A 148 -2.93 -7.20 -36.78
N GLY A 149 -3.19 -6.98 -35.48
CA GLY A 149 -2.58 -7.75 -34.39
C GLY A 149 -1.08 -7.47 -34.20
N ALA A 150 -0.57 -6.39 -34.78
CA ALA A 150 0.84 -6.01 -34.78
C ALA A 150 1.19 -5.23 -33.49
N GLY A 151 1.19 -5.94 -32.36
CA GLY A 151 1.47 -5.39 -31.04
C GLY A 151 2.90 -4.84 -30.92
N SER A 152 3.04 -3.72 -30.23
CA SER A 152 4.34 -3.10 -29.91
C SER A 152 4.85 -3.42 -28.50
N SER A 153 3.95 -3.83 -27.60
CA SER A 153 4.30 -4.26 -26.25
C SER A 153 3.19 -5.15 -25.68
N GLY A 154 3.55 -5.96 -24.67
CA GLY A 154 2.62 -6.80 -23.95
C GLY A 154 3.18 -7.16 -22.58
N SER A 155 2.33 -7.16 -21.57
CA SER A 155 2.67 -7.70 -20.26
C SER A 155 1.46 -8.39 -19.63
N LEU A 156 1.71 -9.41 -18.83
CA LEU A 156 0.70 -10.08 -18.02
C LEU A 156 1.32 -10.40 -16.67
N ILE A 157 0.61 -10.10 -15.59
CA ILE A 157 1.09 -10.33 -14.23
C ILE A 157 0.32 -11.51 -13.62
N GLN A 158 1.06 -12.56 -13.27
CA GLN A 158 0.51 -13.75 -12.62
C GLN A 158 0.54 -13.62 -11.09
N ALA A 159 1.60 -13.02 -10.55
CA ALA A 159 1.76 -12.78 -9.12
C ALA A 159 1.09 -11.45 -8.71
N PHE A 160 0.05 -11.54 -7.88
CA PHE A 160 -0.67 -10.38 -7.37
C PHE A 160 -0.10 -9.95 -6.02
N LYS A 161 -0.29 -8.68 -5.68
CA LYS A 161 0.16 -8.14 -4.40
C LYS A 161 -0.84 -8.52 -3.34
N ASP A 162 -0.47 -9.49 -2.50
CA ASP A 162 -1.20 -9.89 -1.31
C ASP A 162 -0.30 -9.74 -0.08
N ALA A 163 -0.40 -8.60 0.59
CA ALA A 163 0.48 -8.24 1.69
C ALA A 163 -0.33 -7.76 2.90
N ALA A 164 -0.02 -8.29 4.07
CA ALA A 164 -0.59 -7.90 5.36
C ALA A 164 0.53 -7.30 6.23
N ALA A 165 0.91 -6.07 5.90
CA ALA A 165 1.96 -5.35 6.62
C ALA A 165 1.48 -4.88 8.00
N GLN A 166 2.40 -4.78 8.94
CA GLN A 166 2.20 -4.17 10.25
C GLN A 166 3.45 -3.39 10.69
N SER A 167 3.24 -2.34 11.48
CA SER A 167 4.30 -1.67 12.23
C SER A 167 3.79 -1.27 13.62
N LEU A 168 4.69 -1.34 14.59
CA LEU A 168 4.44 -0.92 15.96
C LEU A 168 5.24 0.35 16.26
N TYR A 169 4.56 1.36 16.75
CA TYR A 169 5.16 2.54 17.37
C TYR A 169 4.85 2.51 18.86
N THR A 170 5.85 2.76 19.69
CA THR A 170 5.69 2.89 21.13
C THR A 170 6.52 4.04 21.64
N ALA A 171 5.98 4.79 22.58
CA ALA A 171 6.70 5.88 23.21
C ALA A 171 6.36 6.04 24.68
N LEU A 172 7.36 6.44 25.45
CA LEU A 172 7.27 6.71 26.88
C LEU A 172 7.79 8.12 27.14
N TYR A 173 7.16 8.86 28.04
CA TYR A 173 7.67 10.15 28.48
C TYR A 173 7.54 10.33 29.99
N LEU A 174 8.44 11.12 30.54
CA LEU A 174 8.41 11.63 31.90
C LEU A 174 8.79 13.11 31.87
N GLN A 175 7.99 13.95 32.51
CA GLN A 175 8.19 15.39 32.64
C GLN A 175 7.94 15.82 34.09
N ASP A 176 8.71 16.80 34.56
CA ASP A 176 8.55 17.48 35.83
C ASP A 176 8.58 18.99 35.62
N ASP A 177 7.50 19.65 36.03
CA ASP A 177 7.44 21.10 36.15
C ASP A 177 7.73 21.46 37.62
N TRP A 178 8.96 21.88 37.91
CA TRP A 178 9.48 22.10 39.27
C TRP A 178 9.60 23.59 39.61
N ARG A 179 8.77 24.08 40.53
CA ARG A 179 8.82 25.44 41.05
C ARG A 179 9.83 25.57 42.20
N ILE A 180 11.10 25.77 41.86
CA ILE A 180 12.19 25.90 42.85
C ILE A 180 11.95 27.09 43.79
N THR A 181 11.53 28.23 43.24
CA THR A 181 11.18 29.44 44.02
C THR A 181 9.93 30.10 43.45
N ASN A 182 9.40 31.12 44.12
CA ASN A 182 8.26 31.90 43.61
C ASN A 182 8.55 32.66 42.30
N LYS A 183 9.82 32.70 41.85
CA LYS A 183 10.26 33.40 40.64
C LYS A 183 10.97 32.48 39.63
N LEU A 184 11.18 31.20 39.96
CA LEU A 184 11.90 30.26 39.09
C LEU A 184 11.17 28.92 39.03
N THR A 185 10.84 28.50 37.81
CA THR A 185 10.30 27.17 37.49
C THR A 185 11.18 26.51 36.44
N LEU A 186 11.58 25.27 36.66
CA LEU A 186 12.26 24.45 35.66
C LEU A 186 11.26 23.46 35.05
N ASN A 187 11.32 23.27 33.73
CA ASN A 187 10.54 22.24 33.03
C ASN A 187 11.52 21.22 32.47
N LEU A 188 11.54 20.03 33.06
CA LEU A 188 12.48 18.97 32.73
C LEU A 188 11.70 17.81 32.12
N GLY A 189 12.13 17.29 30.98
CA GLY A 189 11.42 16.20 30.32
C GLY A 189 12.33 15.31 29.50
N VAL A 190 12.00 14.01 29.49
CA VAL A 190 12.61 13.01 28.61
C VAL A 190 11.50 12.21 27.93
N ARG A 191 11.74 11.88 26.67
CA ARG A 191 10.89 11.00 25.87
C ARG A 191 11.75 9.97 25.15
N TYR A 192 11.26 8.74 25.12
CA TYR A 192 11.82 7.65 24.33
C TYR A 192 10.79 7.22 23.30
N ASP A 193 11.16 7.27 22.02
CA ASP A 193 10.33 6.86 20.90
C ASP A 193 10.97 5.65 20.22
N LEU A 194 10.18 4.60 19.97
CA LEU A 194 10.57 3.42 19.24
C LEU A 194 9.57 3.17 18.11
N ASP A 195 10.02 3.36 16.87
CA ASP A 195 9.28 3.00 15.67
C ASP A 195 9.91 1.75 15.04
N THR A 196 9.15 0.66 14.98
CA THR A 196 9.64 -0.61 14.45
C THR A 196 9.46 -0.68 12.94
N PRO A 197 10.41 -1.29 12.21
CA PRO A 197 10.24 -1.52 10.78
C PRO A 197 8.97 -2.30 10.46
N ARG A 198 8.44 -2.09 9.26
CA ARG A 198 7.28 -2.84 8.79
C ARG A 198 7.64 -4.32 8.63
N THR A 199 6.76 -5.18 9.15
CA THR A 199 6.82 -6.65 8.97
C THR A 199 5.57 -7.14 8.24
N GLU A 200 5.64 -8.29 7.57
CA GLU A 200 4.46 -8.94 6.97
C GLU A 200 3.97 -10.05 7.88
N ARG A 201 2.68 -10.02 8.25
CA ARG A 201 2.11 -10.87 9.32
C ARG A 201 2.10 -12.37 9.00
N PHE A 202 2.31 -12.76 7.74
CA PHE A 202 2.25 -14.13 7.24
C PHE A 202 3.51 -14.54 6.47
N ASN A 203 4.58 -13.75 6.53
CA ASN A 203 5.84 -13.96 5.80
C ASN A 203 5.68 -14.13 4.27
N ARG A 204 4.76 -13.39 3.65
CA ARG A 204 4.47 -13.47 2.19
C ARG A 204 5.20 -12.42 1.34
N MET A 205 6.00 -11.55 1.98
CA MET A 205 6.78 -10.55 1.25
C MET A 205 8.01 -11.20 0.58
N ASN A 206 8.18 -10.91 -0.70
CA ASN A 206 9.38 -11.33 -1.43
C ASN A 206 10.56 -10.39 -1.11
N TYR A 207 11.76 -10.95 -1.08
CA TYR A 207 13.01 -10.20 -0.98
C TYR A 207 13.99 -10.70 -2.04
N PHE A 208 14.94 -9.83 -2.42
CA PHE A 208 16.02 -10.22 -3.32
C PHE A 208 17.08 -10.99 -2.53
N ASP A 209 17.36 -12.22 -2.95
CA ASP A 209 18.45 -13.03 -2.41
C ASP A 209 19.63 -13.02 -3.40
N PRO A 210 20.73 -12.31 -3.09
CA PRO A 210 21.90 -12.25 -3.97
C PRO A 210 22.64 -13.60 -4.09
N SER A 211 22.37 -14.56 -3.20
CA SER A 211 22.96 -15.89 -3.21
C SER A 211 22.08 -16.94 -3.90
N ALA A 212 20.84 -16.59 -4.26
CA ALA A 212 19.95 -17.49 -4.98
C ALA A 212 20.50 -17.79 -6.37
N GLN A 213 20.72 -19.08 -6.66
CA GLN A 213 21.15 -19.53 -7.97
C GLN A 213 20.05 -19.28 -9.00
N SER A 214 20.40 -18.63 -10.12
CA SER A 214 19.45 -18.38 -11.20
C SER A 214 18.86 -19.70 -11.71
N PRO A 215 17.52 -19.85 -11.81
CA PRO A 215 16.88 -21.02 -12.40
C PRO A 215 17.26 -21.26 -13.86
N LEU A 216 17.83 -20.25 -14.52
CA LEU A 216 18.30 -20.33 -15.91
C LEU A 216 19.76 -20.80 -16.01
N SER A 217 20.48 -20.96 -14.89
CA SER A 217 21.90 -21.37 -14.94
C SER A 217 22.09 -22.83 -15.38
N SER A 218 21.03 -23.63 -15.41
CA SER A 218 21.06 -25.06 -15.76
C SER A 218 20.45 -25.37 -17.12
N VAL A 219 20.03 -24.36 -17.89
CA VAL A 219 19.50 -24.56 -19.24
C VAL A 219 20.67 -24.40 -20.22
N PRO A 220 21.14 -25.47 -20.89
CA PRO A 220 22.13 -25.36 -21.95
C PRO A 220 21.55 -24.49 -23.08
N GLY A 221 22.33 -23.53 -23.56
CA GLY A 221 21.98 -22.69 -24.70
C GLY A 221 21.98 -23.44 -26.02
#